data_AF-A0ABD5M9M4-F1
#
_entry.id   AF-A0ABD5M9M4-F1
#
_cell.length_a   1.000
_cell.length_b   1.000
_cell.length_c   1.000
_cell.angle_alpha   90.00
_cell.angle_beta   90.00
_cell.angle_gamma   90.00
#
_symmetry.space_group_name_H-M   'P 1'
#
loop_
_entity.id
_entity.type
_entity.pdbx_description
1 polymer ?
#
loop_
_entity_poly.entity_id
_entity_poly.type
_entity_poly.pdbx_seq_one_letter_code
_entity_poly.pdbx_strand_id
1 'polypeptide(L)'
;MGVFEVEPQKFPDRVSFNHYLAEHYDTLIENDLYVIAGLTEYSREDFLDLLRNDGYEIVENYGGIQKIRCDYGGDRPAEFYFSYDVEHNVILFYTDMRKTEEVENTIEPFLENKPGVHYLYISPSLLQDIREKIVSEDPATEITEFVAKRTERTDTSARFRPEAWRTINYYGRDGLESLREMEEHYGVLPRIMEFNVPGDLCFRINHEGVFKLKSGSLKRLFKHIETCIEEALKVKQAYERTDFEMITASPQLEVPTSEPAAISLNNRIRYHELDGLKNSMRDRDYVLVGSYSEEGSLYFTTEVIDQVKNSTFRIKANEDQIRIFPQDESDLGTFYRFYEFIQDSVDESAELAPA
;
A
#
# COMPACT_ATOMS: atom_id res chain seq x y z
N MET A 1 -11.74 -26.32 5.80
CA MET A 1 -10.89 -26.39 4.59
C MET A 1 -9.64 -25.56 4.81
N GLY A 2 -8.46 -26.10 4.54
CA GLY A 2 -7.24 -25.28 4.49
C GLY A 2 -7.28 -24.35 3.29
N VAL A 3 -6.17 -23.70 3.00
CA VAL A 3 -5.98 -23.08 1.67
C VAL A 3 -6.06 -24.16 0.59
N PHE A 4 -6.48 -23.81 -0.63
CA PHE A 4 -6.48 -24.73 -1.78
C PHE A 4 -5.17 -25.54 -1.88
N GLU A 5 -5.26 -26.82 -2.24
CA GLU A 5 -4.11 -27.72 -2.21
C GLU A 5 -3.41 -27.79 -3.57
N VAL A 6 -2.10 -27.60 -3.57
CA VAL A 6 -1.27 -27.63 -4.79
C VAL A 6 -0.57 -28.99 -4.90
N GLU A 7 -0.45 -29.52 -6.12
CA GLU A 7 0.23 -30.79 -6.32
C GLU A 7 1.70 -30.74 -5.86
N PRO A 8 2.28 -31.86 -5.35
CA PRO A 8 3.66 -31.89 -4.87
C PRO A 8 4.68 -31.73 -6.00
N GLN A 9 4.95 -30.48 -6.39
CA GLN A 9 5.93 -30.13 -7.40
C GLN A 9 6.78 -28.94 -6.95
N LYS A 10 7.82 -28.60 -7.73
CA LYS A 10 8.66 -27.43 -7.44
C LYS A 10 8.37 -26.32 -8.42
N PHE A 11 8.13 -25.13 -7.89
CA PHE A 11 8.04 -23.88 -8.60
C PHE A 11 9.35 -23.12 -8.40
N PRO A 12 10.14 -22.83 -9.46
CA PRO A 12 11.35 -22.03 -9.31
C PRO A 12 11.06 -20.60 -8.79
N ASP A 13 9.92 -20.03 -9.18
CA ASP A 13 9.60 -18.61 -8.96
C ASP A 13 8.08 -18.36 -8.95
N ARG A 14 7.70 -17.10 -8.67
CA ARG A 14 6.32 -16.63 -8.74
C ARG A 14 5.67 -16.87 -10.11
N VAL A 15 6.40 -16.65 -11.20
CA VAL A 15 5.84 -16.73 -12.56
C VAL A 15 5.37 -18.15 -12.87
N SER A 16 6.18 -19.15 -12.53
CA SER A 16 5.84 -20.57 -12.68
C SER A 16 4.64 -20.98 -11.81
N PHE A 17 4.52 -20.42 -10.60
CA PHE A 17 3.38 -20.67 -9.73
C PHE A 17 2.10 -20.02 -10.26
N ASN A 18 2.16 -18.77 -10.70
CA ASN A 18 1.05 -18.05 -11.33
C ASN A 18 0.56 -18.78 -12.59
N HIS A 19 1.48 -19.33 -13.39
CA HIS A 19 1.12 -20.14 -14.54
C HIS A 19 0.36 -21.41 -14.13
N TYR A 20 0.85 -22.13 -13.12
CA TYR A 20 0.17 -23.32 -12.59
C TYR A 20 -1.22 -23.01 -12.07
N LEU A 21 -1.37 -21.95 -11.26
CA LEU A 21 -2.68 -21.52 -10.77
C LEU A 21 -3.62 -21.19 -11.92
N ALA A 22 -3.13 -20.48 -12.95
CA ALA A 22 -3.95 -20.12 -14.10
C ALA A 22 -4.42 -21.33 -14.92
N GLU A 23 -3.67 -22.44 -14.95
CA GLU A 23 -4.06 -23.66 -15.65
C GLU A 23 -5.00 -24.56 -14.85
N HIS A 24 -4.96 -24.49 -13.51
CA HIS A 24 -5.66 -25.42 -12.63
C HIS A 24 -6.77 -24.75 -11.78
N TYR A 25 -6.98 -23.44 -11.93
CA TYR A 25 -7.91 -22.63 -11.13
C TYR A 25 -9.28 -23.27 -10.92
N ASP A 26 -9.94 -23.62 -12.03
CA ASP A 26 -11.32 -24.15 -12.03
C ASP A 26 -11.46 -25.48 -11.25
N THR A 27 -10.34 -26.15 -10.97
CA THR A 27 -10.30 -27.41 -10.23
C THR A 27 -9.77 -27.28 -8.80
N LEU A 28 -9.03 -26.21 -8.50
CA LEU A 28 -8.32 -26.03 -7.23
C LEU A 28 -9.07 -25.15 -6.25
N ILE A 29 -9.74 -24.10 -6.74
CA ILE A 29 -10.22 -23.01 -5.91
C ILE A 29 -11.75 -22.93 -6.02
N GLU A 30 -12.43 -23.23 -4.91
CA GLU A 30 -13.90 -23.18 -4.82
C GLU A 30 -14.43 -21.79 -4.40
N ASN A 31 -13.59 -21.00 -3.72
CA ASN A 31 -13.92 -19.66 -3.22
C ASN A 31 -13.20 -18.57 -4.02
N ASP A 32 -13.39 -17.30 -3.65
CA ASP A 32 -12.63 -16.20 -4.24
C ASP A 32 -11.13 -16.34 -3.93
N LEU A 33 -10.26 -16.20 -4.94
CA LEU A 33 -8.81 -16.13 -4.72
C LEU A 33 -8.42 -14.72 -4.29
N TYR A 34 -7.70 -14.62 -3.19
CA TYR A 34 -7.04 -13.41 -2.72
C TYR A 34 -5.55 -13.48 -3.03
N VAL A 35 -5.03 -12.41 -3.63
CA VAL A 35 -3.59 -12.15 -3.76
C VAL A 35 -3.31 -10.87 -2.99
N ILE A 36 -2.44 -10.96 -1.99
CA ILE A 36 -2.13 -9.85 -1.08
C ILE A 36 -0.68 -9.47 -1.32
N ALA A 37 -0.45 -8.24 -1.76
CA ALA A 37 0.86 -7.74 -2.10
C ALA A 37 1.46 -6.89 -0.97
N GLY A 38 2.76 -7.02 -0.77
CA GLY A 38 3.53 -6.22 0.17
C GLY A 38 4.94 -5.91 -0.33
N LEU A 39 5.59 -5.01 0.38
CA LEU A 39 6.96 -4.57 0.19
C LEU A 39 7.73 -4.76 1.49
N THR A 40 9.01 -5.07 1.38
CA THR A 40 9.89 -5.25 2.52
C THR A 40 11.29 -4.71 2.23
N GLU A 41 12.01 -4.28 3.27
CA GLU A 41 13.44 -3.94 3.18
C GLU A 41 14.34 -5.13 3.51
N TYR A 42 13.81 -6.13 4.22
CA TYR A 42 14.53 -7.33 4.62
C TYR A 42 14.91 -8.21 3.42
N SER A 43 16.01 -8.94 3.53
CA SER A 43 16.32 -10.03 2.60
C SER A 43 15.29 -11.16 2.73
N ARG A 44 15.23 -12.08 1.76
CA ARG A 44 14.33 -13.24 1.83
C ARG A 44 14.49 -14.04 3.12
N GLU A 45 15.72 -14.30 3.56
CA GLU A 45 15.98 -15.10 4.76
C GLU A 45 15.56 -14.35 6.02
N ASP A 46 15.90 -13.07 6.12
CA ASP A 46 15.52 -12.22 7.26
C ASP A 46 13.99 -12.05 7.33
N PHE A 47 13.31 -11.94 6.19
CA PHE A 47 11.85 -11.87 6.12
C PHE A 47 11.20 -13.19 6.56
N LEU A 48 11.80 -14.34 6.23
CA LEU A 48 11.31 -15.64 6.72
C LEU A 48 11.50 -15.79 8.22
N ASP A 49 12.60 -15.29 8.77
CA ASP A 49 12.81 -15.25 10.21
C ASP A 49 11.85 -14.27 10.89
N LEU A 50 11.54 -13.14 10.26
CA LEU A 50 10.52 -12.20 10.71
C LEU A 50 9.14 -12.86 10.80
N LEU A 51 8.73 -13.60 9.77
CA LEU A 51 7.49 -14.38 9.77
C LEU A 51 7.48 -15.42 10.91
N ARG A 52 8.57 -16.17 11.10
CA ARG A 52 8.66 -17.16 12.20
C ARG A 52 8.54 -16.53 13.57
N ASN A 53 9.19 -15.38 13.77
CA ASN A 53 9.12 -14.62 15.02
C ASN A 53 7.72 -14.06 15.28
N ASP A 54 6.91 -13.90 14.23
CA ASP A 54 5.51 -13.47 14.30
C ASP A 54 4.52 -14.64 14.36
N GLY A 55 5.01 -15.87 14.59
CA GLY A 55 4.16 -17.05 14.78
C GLY A 55 3.76 -17.77 13.49
N TYR A 56 4.36 -17.44 12.34
CA TYR A 56 4.14 -18.18 11.10
C TYR A 56 5.06 -19.40 11.01
N GLU A 57 4.48 -20.54 10.67
CA GLU A 57 5.16 -21.81 10.44
C GLU A 57 5.25 -22.08 8.94
N ILE A 58 6.43 -22.46 8.44
CA ILE A 58 6.57 -22.97 7.07
C ILE A 58 6.18 -24.45 7.09
N VAL A 59 5.02 -24.76 6.52
CA VAL A 59 4.48 -26.12 6.48
C VAL A 59 5.14 -26.92 5.35
N GLU A 60 5.27 -26.31 4.18
CA GLU A 60 5.80 -26.96 2.99
C GLU A 60 6.63 -25.99 2.15
N ASN A 61 7.62 -26.54 1.43
CA ASN A 61 8.51 -25.78 0.58
C ASN A 61 8.46 -26.34 -0.86
N TYR A 62 7.92 -25.53 -1.75
CA TYR A 62 7.76 -25.81 -3.17
C TYR A 62 8.88 -25.15 -4.01
N GLY A 63 9.99 -24.74 -3.41
CA GLY A 63 11.11 -24.06 -4.06
C GLY A 63 11.06 -22.55 -3.86
N GLY A 64 10.67 -21.81 -4.90
CA GLY A 64 10.42 -20.36 -4.86
C GLY A 64 9.14 -19.99 -4.11
N ILE A 65 8.30 -20.98 -3.78
CA ILE A 65 7.03 -20.81 -3.08
C ILE A 65 7.05 -21.60 -1.77
N GLN A 66 6.51 -21.02 -0.70
CA GLN A 66 6.38 -21.65 0.61
C GLN A 66 4.92 -21.66 1.03
N LYS A 67 4.43 -22.79 1.54
CA LYS A 67 3.14 -22.84 2.24
C LYS A 67 3.40 -22.47 3.69
N ILE A 68 2.79 -21.38 4.13
CA ILE A 68 2.91 -20.88 5.50
C ILE A 68 1.58 -20.99 6.22
N ARG A 69 1.65 -21.09 7.55
CA ARG A 69 0.50 -21.24 8.42
C ARG A 69 0.66 -20.39 9.68
N CYS A 70 -0.40 -19.74 10.13
CA CYS A 70 -0.40 -18.94 11.36
C CYS A 70 -1.68 -19.21 12.15
N ASP A 71 -1.57 -19.31 13.48
CA ASP A 71 -2.74 -19.36 14.36
C ASP A 71 -3.22 -17.94 14.66
N TYR A 72 -4.52 -17.73 14.58
CA TYR A 72 -5.17 -16.44 14.86
C TYR A 72 -6.29 -16.57 15.90
N GLY A 73 -6.38 -17.71 16.59
CA GLY A 73 -7.41 -17.98 17.59
C GLY A 73 -8.76 -18.39 17.01
N GLY A 74 -8.83 -18.66 15.71
CA GLY A 74 -9.99 -19.25 15.04
C GLY A 74 -10.07 -20.77 15.19
N ASP A 75 -11.13 -21.37 14.64
CA ASP A 75 -11.33 -22.83 14.66
C ASP A 75 -10.24 -23.61 13.90
N ARG A 76 -9.57 -22.95 12.95
CA ARG A 76 -8.48 -23.47 12.12
C ARG A 76 -7.43 -22.38 11.94
N PRO A 77 -6.15 -22.74 11.76
CA PRO A 77 -5.12 -21.76 11.43
C PRO A 77 -5.35 -21.17 10.03
N ALA A 78 -4.85 -19.95 9.82
CA ALA A 78 -4.79 -19.32 8.52
C ALA A 78 -3.62 -19.92 7.72
N GLU A 79 -3.83 -20.12 6.42
CA GLU A 79 -2.85 -20.73 5.51
C GLU A 79 -2.73 -19.91 4.24
N PHE A 80 -1.49 -19.80 3.75
CA PHE A 80 -1.14 -19.01 2.58
C PHE A 80 -0.04 -19.69 1.79
N TYR A 81 -0.06 -19.54 0.46
CA TYR A 81 1.16 -19.67 -0.32
C TYR A 81 1.87 -18.32 -0.34
N PHE A 82 3.19 -18.35 -0.19
CA PHE A 82 4.04 -17.18 -0.11
C PHE A 82 5.09 -17.22 -1.21
N SER A 83 5.23 -16.10 -1.92
CA SER A 83 6.31 -15.89 -2.89
C SER A 83 7.10 -14.64 -2.55
N TYR A 84 8.42 -14.70 -2.73
CA TYR A 84 9.34 -13.58 -2.53
C TYR A 84 10.06 -13.26 -3.84
N ASP A 85 9.94 -12.02 -4.32
CA ASP A 85 10.71 -11.48 -5.43
C ASP A 85 11.97 -10.79 -4.90
N VAL A 86 13.12 -11.40 -5.20
CA VAL A 86 14.44 -10.94 -4.73
C VAL A 86 14.90 -9.67 -5.42
N GLU A 87 14.48 -9.42 -6.66
CA GLU A 87 14.94 -8.26 -7.41
C GLU A 87 14.33 -6.96 -6.87
N HIS A 88 13.07 -7.02 -6.47
CA HIS A 88 12.30 -5.83 -6.08
C HIS A 88 11.91 -5.80 -4.60
N ASN A 89 12.21 -6.85 -3.82
CA ASN A 89 11.73 -7.08 -2.46
C ASN A 89 10.20 -6.98 -2.35
N VAL A 90 9.51 -7.61 -3.31
CA VAL A 90 8.05 -7.72 -3.33
C VAL A 90 7.65 -9.08 -2.79
N ILE A 91 6.70 -9.08 -1.87
CA ILE A 91 6.13 -10.29 -1.27
C ILE A 91 4.68 -10.44 -1.71
N LEU A 92 4.27 -11.65 -2.06
CA LEU A 92 2.86 -11.95 -2.35
C LEU A 92 2.40 -13.15 -1.53
N PHE A 93 1.18 -13.03 -1.01
CA PHE A 93 0.46 -14.10 -0.34
C PHE A 93 -0.77 -14.49 -1.15
N TYR A 94 -1.00 -15.78 -1.30
CA TYR A 94 -2.14 -16.35 -2.04
C TYR A 94 -2.98 -17.18 -1.09
N THR A 95 -4.29 -16.95 -1.08
CA THR A 95 -5.22 -17.73 -0.26
C THR A 95 -6.64 -17.67 -0.82
N ASP A 96 -7.43 -18.70 -0.59
CA ASP A 96 -8.89 -18.72 -0.83
C ASP A 96 -9.68 -18.73 0.51
N MET A 97 -8.99 -18.45 1.62
CA MET A 97 -9.60 -18.31 2.95
C MET A 97 -10.35 -16.98 3.09
N ARG A 98 -11.15 -16.81 4.14
CA ARG A 98 -12.04 -15.64 4.25
C ARG A 98 -11.20 -14.42 4.58
N LYS A 99 -11.43 -13.36 3.80
CA LYS A 99 -10.82 -12.06 4.07
C LYS A 99 -11.12 -11.57 5.49
N THR A 100 -12.39 -11.63 5.89
CA THR A 100 -12.90 -11.06 7.15
C THR A 100 -12.53 -11.85 8.41
N GLU A 101 -11.75 -12.92 8.29
CA GLU A 101 -11.31 -13.72 9.44
C GLU A 101 -9.84 -14.05 9.32
N GLU A 102 -9.48 -14.95 8.40
CA GLU A 102 -8.11 -15.43 8.31
C GLU A 102 -7.13 -14.32 7.89
N VAL A 103 -7.48 -13.50 6.89
CA VAL A 103 -6.60 -12.43 6.37
C VAL A 103 -6.52 -11.24 7.33
N GLU A 104 -7.67 -10.70 7.74
CA GLU A 104 -7.79 -9.51 8.63
C GLU A 104 -7.15 -9.72 10.01
N ASN A 105 -7.03 -10.97 10.49
CA ASN A 105 -6.43 -11.27 11.80
C ASN A 105 -5.00 -11.84 11.71
N THR A 106 -4.40 -11.92 10.52
CA THR A 106 -3.01 -12.41 10.37
C THR A 106 -2.17 -11.47 9.51
N ILE A 107 -2.26 -11.60 8.18
CA ILE A 107 -1.30 -10.99 7.27
C ILE A 107 -1.54 -9.50 7.08
N GLU A 108 -2.78 -9.03 7.15
CA GLU A 108 -3.07 -7.58 7.06
C GLU A 108 -2.42 -6.82 8.24
N PRO A 109 -2.65 -7.19 9.52
CA PRO A 109 -1.96 -6.57 10.64
C PRO A 109 -0.44 -6.70 10.59
N PHE A 110 0.08 -7.82 10.08
CA PHE A 110 1.52 -8.02 9.90
C PHE A 110 2.09 -6.98 8.91
N LEU A 111 1.48 -6.84 7.73
CA LEU A 111 1.93 -5.88 6.72
C LEU A 111 1.74 -4.43 7.20
N GLU A 112 0.66 -4.14 7.93
CA GLU A 112 0.35 -2.80 8.42
C GLU A 112 1.31 -2.36 9.53
N ASN A 113 1.60 -3.23 10.50
CA ASN A 113 2.23 -2.81 11.76
C ASN A 113 3.72 -3.16 11.86
N LYS A 114 4.21 -4.16 11.11
CA LYS A 114 5.60 -4.60 11.28
C LYS A 114 6.60 -3.56 10.76
N PRO A 115 7.66 -3.21 11.51
CA PRO A 115 8.76 -2.39 10.99
C PRO A 115 9.38 -3.04 9.76
N GLY A 116 9.89 -2.24 8.84
CA GLY A 116 10.54 -2.67 7.59
C GLY A 116 9.62 -3.33 6.56
N VAL A 117 8.33 -3.46 6.86
CA VAL A 117 7.33 -4.08 5.98
C VAL A 117 6.17 -3.09 5.77
N HIS A 118 5.59 -3.10 4.58
CA HIS A 118 4.31 -2.45 4.33
C HIS A 118 3.52 -3.26 3.30
N TYR A 119 2.20 -3.13 3.31
CA TYR A 119 1.42 -3.64 2.19
C TYR A 119 1.74 -2.82 0.93
N LEU A 120 1.42 -3.34 -0.25
CA LEU A 120 1.62 -2.61 -1.51
C LEU A 120 0.59 -1.48 -1.58
N TYR A 121 0.96 -0.30 -1.11
CA TYR A 121 0.07 0.85 -1.10
C TYR A 121 -0.23 1.30 -2.54
N ILE A 122 -1.51 1.26 -2.90
CA ILE A 122 -2.03 1.74 -4.18
C ILE A 122 -2.71 3.07 -3.92
N SER A 123 -1.99 4.15 -4.21
CA SER A 123 -2.51 5.50 -4.07
C SER A 123 -3.76 5.72 -4.92
N PRO A 124 -4.63 6.68 -4.55
CA PRO A 124 -5.82 6.97 -5.35
C PRO A 124 -5.49 7.36 -6.79
N SER A 125 -4.43 8.15 -7.01
CA SER A 125 -3.95 8.49 -8.36
C SER A 125 -3.50 7.26 -9.14
N LEU A 126 -2.73 6.36 -8.50
CA LEU A 126 -2.32 5.11 -9.14
C LEU A 126 -3.54 4.25 -9.51
N LEU A 127 -4.55 4.19 -8.64
CA LEU A 127 -5.78 3.46 -8.90
C LEU A 127 -6.56 4.04 -10.09
N GLN A 128 -6.57 5.37 -10.25
CA GLN A 128 -7.10 6.04 -11.44
C GLN A 128 -6.29 5.70 -12.71
N ASP A 129 -4.96 5.70 -12.65
CA ASP A 129 -4.11 5.33 -13.79
C ASP A 129 -4.33 3.88 -14.22
N ILE A 130 -4.42 2.96 -13.26
CA ILE A 130 -4.75 1.55 -13.50
C ILE A 130 -6.13 1.44 -14.17
N ARG A 131 -7.12 2.20 -13.69
CA ARG A 131 -8.46 2.25 -14.30
C ARG A 131 -8.39 2.67 -15.74
N GLU A 132 -7.74 3.80 -16.05
CA GLU A 132 -7.65 4.30 -17.42
C GLU A 132 -6.89 3.33 -18.31
N LYS A 133 -5.84 2.67 -17.81
CA LYS A 133 -5.11 1.63 -18.54
C LYS A 133 -6.01 0.44 -18.89
N ILE A 134 -6.73 -0.12 -17.92
CA ILE A 134 -7.62 -1.27 -18.14
C ILE A 134 -8.75 -0.90 -19.11
N VAL A 135 -9.40 0.25 -18.91
CA VAL A 135 -10.49 0.72 -19.79
C VAL A 135 -9.97 1.00 -21.21
N SER A 136 -8.74 1.47 -21.36
CA SER A 136 -8.13 1.69 -22.67
C SER A 136 -7.78 0.39 -23.40
N GLU A 137 -7.31 -0.63 -22.67
CA GLU A 137 -7.00 -1.96 -23.21
C GLU A 137 -8.29 -2.71 -23.60
N ASP A 138 -9.32 -2.62 -22.75
CA ASP A 138 -10.61 -3.27 -22.92
C ASP A 138 -11.77 -2.25 -22.73
N PRO A 139 -12.20 -1.53 -23.79
CA PRO A 139 -13.24 -0.48 -23.70
C PRO A 139 -14.63 -0.95 -23.24
N ALA A 140 -14.86 -2.27 -23.20
CA ALA A 140 -16.08 -2.87 -22.69
C ALA A 140 -16.04 -3.09 -21.16
N THR A 141 -14.95 -2.72 -20.49
CA THR A 141 -14.80 -2.86 -19.03
C THR A 141 -15.85 -2.03 -18.31
N GLU A 142 -16.59 -2.69 -17.42
CA GLU A 142 -17.52 -2.06 -16.48
C GLU A 142 -16.84 -1.93 -15.11
N ILE A 143 -17.08 -0.81 -14.42
CA ILE A 143 -16.82 -0.74 -12.98
C ILE A 143 -18.14 -1.05 -12.28
N THR A 144 -18.21 -2.17 -11.55
CA THR A 144 -19.46 -2.65 -10.95
C THR A 144 -19.64 -2.26 -9.49
N GLU A 145 -18.54 -1.98 -8.81
CA GLU A 145 -18.48 -1.54 -7.42
C GLU A 145 -17.30 -0.57 -7.25
N PHE A 146 -17.49 0.50 -6.48
CA PHE A 146 -16.37 1.28 -5.97
C PHE A 146 -16.64 1.83 -4.58
N VAL A 147 -15.55 2.05 -3.84
CA VAL A 147 -15.53 2.87 -2.63
C VAL A 147 -14.60 4.04 -2.90
N ALA A 148 -15.15 5.25 -2.79
CA ALA A 148 -14.41 6.49 -2.93
C ALA A 148 -14.52 7.33 -1.66
N LYS A 149 -13.45 8.02 -1.29
CA LYS A 149 -13.40 8.81 -0.06
C LYS A 149 -12.96 10.24 -0.37
N ARG A 150 -13.44 11.17 0.46
CA ARG A 150 -12.90 12.52 0.63
C ARG A 150 -12.68 12.72 2.11
N THR A 151 -11.46 13.05 2.49
CA THR A 151 -11.07 13.28 3.88
C THR A 151 -11.12 14.76 4.22
N GLU A 152 -11.33 15.07 5.50
CA GLU A 152 -11.29 16.46 5.99
C GLU A 152 -9.91 17.03 5.69
N ARG A 153 -9.84 18.07 4.84
CA ARG A 153 -8.64 18.83 4.38
C ARG A 153 -8.04 18.46 3.02
N THR A 154 -8.66 17.56 2.27
CA THR A 154 -8.28 17.40 0.86
C THR A 154 -8.80 18.60 0.05
N ASP A 155 -7.90 19.41 -0.52
CA ASP A 155 -8.29 20.51 -1.44
C ASP A 155 -8.54 19.98 -2.87
N THR A 156 -8.81 18.67 -3.00
CA THR A 156 -9.35 18.07 -4.24
C THR A 156 -10.57 18.89 -4.65
N SER A 157 -10.56 19.43 -5.87
CA SER A 157 -11.62 20.34 -6.31
C SER A 157 -12.98 19.64 -6.24
N ALA A 158 -13.93 20.24 -5.53
CA ALA A 158 -15.29 19.74 -5.42
C ALA A 158 -16.31 20.85 -5.69
N ARG A 159 -17.25 20.60 -6.60
CA ARG A 159 -18.32 21.58 -6.91
C ARG A 159 -19.30 21.73 -5.75
N PHE A 160 -19.59 20.65 -5.04
CA PHE A 160 -20.64 20.61 -4.03
C PHE A 160 -20.14 20.19 -2.66
N ARG A 161 -20.32 21.10 -1.70
CA ARG A 161 -19.95 20.91 -0.28
C ARG A 161 -18.47 20.48 -0.15
N PRO A 162 -17.52 21.29 -0.64
CA PRO A 162 -16.10 20.96 -0.63
C PRO A 162 -15.56 20.70 0.79
N GLU A 163 -16.11 21.35 1.81
CA GLU A 163 -15.68 21.16 3.20
C GLU A 163 -16.15 19.86 3.85
N ALA A 164 -17.04 19.09 3.19
CA ALA A 164 -17.66 17.91 3.80
C ALA A 164 -16.89 16.64 3.46
N TRP A 165 -16.35 16.00 4.51
CA TRP A 165 -15.87 14.62 4.42
C TRP A 165 -17.00 13.68 4.01
N ARG A 166 -16.65 12.64 3.25
CA ARG A 166 -17.61 11.61 2.86
C ARG A 166 -16.92 10.35 2.37
N THR A 167 -17.64 9.25 2.53
CA THR A 167 -17.36 7.98 1.87
C THR A 167 -18.55 7.67 0.97
N ILE A 168 -18.29 7.37 -0.29
CA ILE A 168 -19.29 6.94 -1.27
C ILE A 168 -19.04 5.48 -1.59
N ASN A 169 -20.04 4.65 -1.28
CA ASN A 169 -20.08 3.25 -1.72
C ASN A 169 -21.10 3.17 -2.85
N TYR A 170 -20.68 2.66 -4.00
CA TYR A 170 -21.52 2.57 -5.17
C TYR A 170 -21.54 1.14 -5.71
N TYR A 171 -22.71 0.71 -6.17
CA TYR A 171 -22.95 -0.57 -6.81
C TYR A 171 -23.86 -0.36 -8.03
N GLY A 172 -23.38 -0.71 -9.22
CA GLY A 172 -24.08 -0.45 -10.48
C GLY A 172 -23.15 -0.66 -11.66
N ARG A 173 -23.69 -0.92 -12.86
CA ARG A 173 -22.87 -1.21 -14.06
C ARG A 173 -22.27 0.05 -14.69
N ASP A 174 -22.84 1.21 -14.39
CA ASP A 174 -22.41 2.56 -14.76
C ASP A 174 -21.43 3.15 -13.72
N GLY A 175 -20.67 2.31 -13.03
CA GLY A 175 -19.74 2.75 -12.00
C GLY A 175 -18.58 3.59 -12.53
N LEU A 176 -18.21 3.46 -13.81
CA LEU A 176 -17.15 4.26 -14.41
C LEU A 176 -17.59 5.72 -14.58
N GLU A 177 -18.76 5.93 -15.17
CA GLU A 177 -19.38 7.24 -15.31
C GLU A 177 -19.72 7.83 -13.95
N SER A 178 -20.34 7.04 -13.09
CA SER A 178 -20.69 7.46 -11.73
C SER A 178 -19.45 7.89 -10.95
N LEU A 179 -18.34 7.14 -11.00
CA LEU A 179 -17.11 7.52 -10.31
C LEU A 179 -16.58 8.86 -10.82
N ARG A 180 -16.54 9.07 -12.14
CA ARG A 180 -16.09 10.35 -12.73
C ARG A 180 -16.97 11.52 -12.31
N GLU A 181 -18.29 11.32 -12.27
CA GLU A 181 -19.21 12.33 -11.76
C GLU A 181 -18.97 12.63 -10.27
N MET A 182 -18.72 11.60 -9.45
CA MET A 182 -18.46 11.78 -8.02
C MET A 182 -17.11 12.47 -7.77
N GLU A 183 -16.07 12.12 -8.53
CA GLU A 183 -14.76 12.78 -8.54
C GLU A 183 -14.93 14.27 -8.86
N GLU A 184 -15.60 14.61 -9.96
CA GLU A 184 -15.80 15.99 -10.41
C GLU A 184 -16.68 16.82 -9.46
N HIS A 185 -17.76 16.23 -8.96
CA HIS A 185 -18.76 16.96 -8.17
C HIS A 185 -18.45 17.03 -6.69
N TYR A 186 -17.84 15.99 -6.15
CA TYR A 186 -17.64 15.84 -4.72
C TYR A 186 -16.18 15.69 -4.32
N GLY A 187 -15.25 15.67 -5.27
CA GLY A 187 -13.81 15.61 -4.98
C GLY A 187 -13.45 14.39 -4.13
N VAL A 188 -14.12 13.25 -4.38
CA VAL A 188 -13.77 11.95 -3.78
C VAL A 188 -12.82 11.22 -4.73
N LEU A 189 -11.89 10.44 -4.19
CA LEU A 189 -10.99 9.61 -4.99
C LEU A 189 -11.16 8.12 -4.63
N PRO A 190 -10.94 7.21 -5.60
CA PRO A 190 -11.20 5.79 -5.41
C PRO A 190 -10.19 5.17 -4.45
N ARG A 191 -10.68 4.25 -3.60
CA ARG A 191 -9.90 3.43 -2.67
C ARG A 191 -10.10 1.95 -2.90
N ILE A 192 -11.22 1.58 -3.49
CA ILE A 192 -11.56 0.21 -3.87
C ILE A 192 -12.30 0.29 -5.20
N MET A 193 -11.96 -0.58 -6.14
CA MET A 193 -12.70 -0.71 -7.39
C MET A 193 -12.84 -2.17 -7.78
N GLU A 194 -13.99 -2.50 -8.35
CA GLU A 194 -14.25 -3.77 -9.02
C GLU A 194 -14.35 -3.56 -10.52
N PHE A 195 -13.51 -4.29 -11.24
CA PHE A 195 -13.46 -4.32 -12.69
C PHE A 195 -14.18 -5.57 -13.19
N ASN A 196 -15.09 -5.39 -14.13
CA ASN A 196 -15.77 -6.46 -14.85
C ASN A 196 -15.49 -6.29 -16.35
N VAL A 197 -14.57 -7.09 -16.88
CA VAL A 197 -14.33 -7.24 -18.32
C VAL A 197 -15.27 -8.36 -18.82
N PRO A 198 -16.35 -8.04 -19.55
CA PRO A 198 -17.41 -8.99 -19.82
C PRO A 198 -16.93 -10.26 -20.52
N GLY A 199 -17.22 -11.42 -19.91
CA GLY A 199 -16.87 -12.74 -20.45
C GLY A 199 -15.41 -13.14 -20.30
N ASP A 200 -14.61 -12.35 -19.57
CA ASP A 200 -13.17 -12.52 -19.51
C ASP A 200 -12.62 -12.49 -18.08
N LEU A 201 -12.82 -11.39 -17.33
CA LEU A 201 -12.24 -11.22 -16.00
C LEU A 201 -13.10 -10.31 -15.12
N CYS A 202 -13.41 -10.75 -13.90
CA CYS A 202 -14.01 -9.94 -12.86
C CYS A 202 -13.16 -10.01 -11.59
N PHE A 203 -12.62 -8.87 -11.17
CA PHE A 203 -11.74 -8.78 -10.01
C PHE A 203 -11.91 -7.45 -9.29
N ARG A 204 -11.57 -7.45 -8.01
CA ARG A 204 -11.57 -6.28 -7.14
C ARG A 204 -10.17 -6.00 -6.61
N ILE A 205 -9.85 -4.72 -6.49
CA ILE A 205 -8.59 -4.22 -5.93
C ILE A 205 -8.90 -3.18 -4.85
N ASN A 206 -8.14 -3.17 -3.76
CA ASN A 206 -8.18 -2.11 -2.74
C ASN A 206 -6.84 -1.36 -2.67
N HIS A 207 -6.85 -0.22 -1.98
CA HIS A 207 -5.66 0.60 -1.72
C HIS A 207 -4.56 -0.12 -0.93
N GLU A 208 -4.88 -1.22 -0.24
CA GLU A 208 -3.93 -2.03 0.54
C GLU A 208 -3.22 -3.11 -0.29
N GLY A 209 -3.38 -3.11 -1.62
CA GLY A 209 -2.73 -4.10 -2.48
C GLY A 209 -3.33 -5.50 -2.37
N VAL A 210 -4.58 -5.62 -1.95
CA VAL A 210 -5.36 -6.86 -1.94
C VAL A 210 -6.18 -6.97 -3.22
N PHE A 211 -5.88 -7.99 -4.00
CA PHE A 211 -6.57 -8.35 -5.22
C PHE A 211 -7.47 -9.55 -4.94
N LYS A 212 -8.72 -9.46 -5.36
CA LYS A 212 -9.72 -10.50 -5.21
C LYS A 212 -10.22 -10.92 -6.58
N LEU A 213 -9.95 -12.15 -7.00
CA LEU A 213 -10.60 -12.73 -8.17
C LEU A 213 -12.02 -13.16 -7.80
N LYS A 214 -13.03 -12.65 -8.52
CA LYS A 214 -14.41 -13.14 -8.43
C LYS A 214 -14.72 -14.19 -9.50
N SER A 215 -14.21 -13.99 -10.72
CA SER A 215 -14.34 -14.96 -11.82
C SER A 215 -13.43 -14.60 -13.00
N GLY A 216 -13.15 -15.57 -13.87
CA GLY A 216 -12.48 -15.34 -15.14
C GLY A 216 -10.97 -15.62 -15.14
N SER A 217 -10.23 -14.95 -16.02
CA SER A 217 -8.85 -15.30 -16.35
C SER A 217 -7.83 -14.89 -15.28
N LEU A 218 -7.32 -15.85 -14.50
CA LEU A 218 -6.19 -15.62 -13.58
C LEU A 218 -4.95 -15.06 -14.28
N LYS A 219 -4.67 -15.51 -15.51
CA LYS A 219 -3.53 -15.00 -16.28
C LYS A 219 -3.62 -13.48 -16.50
N ARG A 220 -4.83 -12.97 -16.79
CA ARG A 220 -5.05 -11.52 -16.91
C ARG A 220 -5.00 -10.82 -15.56
N LEU A 221 -5.56 -11.43 -14.50
CA LEU A 221 -5.42 -10.87 -13.14
C LEU A 221 -3.94 -10.68 -12.78
N PHE A 222 -3.10 -11.70 -12.97
CA PHE A 222 -1.67 -11.60 -12.67
C PHE A 222 -0.99 -10.52 -13.52
N LYS A 223 -1.35 -10.35 -14.80
CA LYS A 223 -0.86 -9.23 -15.62
C LYS A 223 -1.19 -7.86 -14.98
N HIS A 224 -2.41 -7.69 -14.47
CA HIS A 224 -2.81 -6.45 -13.80
C HIS A 224 -2.09 -6.26 -12.47
N ILE A 225 -1.89 -7.33 -11.69
CA ILE A 225 -1.10 -7.30 -10.44
C ILE A 225 0.33 -6.84 -10.73
N GLU A 226 1.00 -7.41 -11.73
CA GLU A 226 2.36 -7.00 -12.10
C GLU A 226 2.40 -5.52 -12.52
N THR A 227 1.41 -5.04 -13.28
CA THR A 227 1.30 -3.60 -13.60
C THR A 227 1.20 -2.74 -12.33
N CYS A 228 0.40 -3.15 -11.35
CA CYS A 228 0.26 -2.40 -10.10
C CYS A 228 1.57 -2.39 -9.31
N ILE A 229 2.27 -3.53 -9.27
CA ILE A 229 3.58 -3.66 -8.63
C ILE A 229 4.59 -2.73 -9.31
N GLU A 230 4.73 -2.80 -10.63
CA GLU A 230 5.68 -1.97 -11.40
C GLU A 230 5.48 -0.47 -11.14
N GLU A 231 4.22 -0.02 -11.11
CA GLU A 231 3.89 1.38 -10.85
C GLU A 231 4.12 1.77 -9.39
N ALA A 232 3.73 0.93 -8.43
CA ALA A 232 3.97 1.17 -7.01
C ALA A 232 5.47 1.12 -6.64
N LEU A 233 6.28 0.36 -7.37
CA LEU A 233 7.73 0.31 -7.18
C LEU A 233 8.42 1.64 -7.54
N LYS A 234 7.82 2.49 -8.37
CA LYS A 234 8.35 3.83 -8.63
C LYS A 234 8.43 4.66 -7.34
N VAL A 235 7.48 4.46 -6.43
CA VAL A 235 7.45 5.09 -5.10
C VAL A 235 8.60 4.57 -4.24
N LYS A 236 8.80 3.24 -4.23
CA LYS A 236 9.92 2.59 -3.51
C LYS A 236 11.27 3.09 -4.02
N GLN A 237 11.45 3.19 -5.33
CA GLN A 237 12.69 3.69 -5.95
C GLN A 237 12.99 5.15 -5.61
N ALA A 238 11.96 5.99 -5.40
CA ALA A 238 12.15 7.35 -4.94
C ALA A 238 12.56 7.41 -3.46
N TYR A 239 12.12 6.45 -2.65
CA TYR A 239 12.56 6.29 -1.26
C TYR A 239 13.95 5.70 -1.12
N GLU A 240 14.31 4.66 -1.86
CA GLU A 240 15.64 4.01 -1.78
C GLU A 240 16.80 4.96 -2.13
N ARG A 241 16.50 6.13 -2.67
CA ARG A 241 17.48 7.21 -2.92
C ARG A 241 17.67 8.13 -1.71
N THR A 242 16.96 7.92 -0.61
CA THR A 242 17.19 8.64 0.63
C THR A 242 18.29 7.97 1.42
N ASP A 243 19.45 8.61 1.48
CA ASP A 243 20.56 8.11 2.27
C ASP A 243 20.58 8.77 3.66
N PHE A 244 20.93 7.98 4.67
CA PHE A 244 21.38 8.45 5.98
C PHE A 244 22.80 7.96 6.18
N GLU A 245 23.75 8.89 6.34
CA GLU A 245 25.14 8.57 6.57
C GLU A 245 25.72 9.40 7.71
N MET A 246 26.56 8.77 8.53
CA MET A 246 27.38 9.47 9.53
C MET A 246 28.70 9.86 8.88
N ILE A 247 28.85 11.13 8.48
CA ILE A 247 30.09 11.63 7.90
C ILE A 247 31.02 12.10 9.02
N THR A 248 32.23 11.58 9.06
CA THR A 248 33.27 12.06 9.98
C THR A 248 33.70 13.47 9.59
N ALA A 249 33.11 14.50 10.23
CA ALA A 249 33.50 15.89 10.04
C ALA A 249 34.85 16.22 10.73
N SER A 250 35.21 15.47 11.78
CA SER A 250 36.54 15.50 12.41
C SER A 250 36.80 14.20 13.19
N PRO A 251 38.03 13.91 13.65
CA PRO A 251 38.37 12.65 14.36
C PRO A 251 37.56 12.36 15.64
N GLN A 252 36.77 13.32 16.11
CA GLN A 252 35.95 13.26 17.32
C GLN A 252 34.49 13.68 17.05
N LEU A 253 34.13 13.96 15.79
CA LEU A 253 32.82 14.46 15.40
C LEU A 253 32.36 13.75 14.14
N GLU A 254 31.36 12.90 14.31
CA GLU A 254 30.55 12.41 13.21
C GLU A 254 29.30 13.27 13.12
N VAL A 255 28.96 13.70 11.91
CA VAL A 255 27.80 14.55 11.62
C VAL A 255 26.85 13.72 10.76
N PRO A 256 25.58 13.58 11.18
CA PRO A 256 24.59 12.92 10.34
C PRO A 256 24.31 13.79 9.12
N THR A 257 24.46 13.21 7.93
CA THR A 257 23.95 13.75 6.68
C THR A 257 22.82 12.87 6.19
N SER A 258 21.71 13.49 5.83
CA SER A 258 20.59 12.77 5.22
C SER A 258 20.11 13.46 3.95
N GLU A 259 19.89 12.66 2.91
CA GLU A 259 19.13 13.07 1.74
C GLU A 259 17.65 12.80 2.02
N PRO A 260 16.80 13.85 2.07
CA PRO A 260 15.41 13.67 2.44
C PRO A 260 14.59 13.10 1.28
N ALA A 261 13.61 12.26 1.59
CA ALA A 261 12.49 12.05 0.67
C ALA A 261 11.64 13.31 0.66
N ALA A 262 11.28 13.77 -0.52
CA ALA A 262 10.45 14.96 -0.69
C ALA A 262 9.09 14.56 -1.26
N ILE A 263 8.02 14.95 -0.57
CA ILE A 263 6.64 14.85 -1.03
C ILE A 263 6.22 16.23 -1.50
N SER A 264 5.96 16.37 -2.79
CA SER A 264 5.38 17.57 -3.37
C SER A 264 3.89 17.59 -3.10
N LEU A 265 3.41 18.75 -2.64
CA LEU A 265 2.01 19.00 -2.42
C LEU A 265 1.49 19.79 -3.62
N ASN A 266 0.43 19.30 -4.23
CA ASN A 266 -0.35 20.05 -5.20
C ASN A 266 -1.24 21.09 -4.50
N ASN A 267 -1.62 20.82 -3.25
CA ASN A 267 -2.43 21.69 -2.42
C ASN A 267 -1.60 22.31 -1.30
N ARG A 268 -1.56 23.65 -1.24
CA ARG A 268 -0.69 24.37 -0.32
C ARG A 268 -1.16 24.28 1.11
N ILE A 269 -0.24 23.92 2.02
CA ILE A 269 -0.49 24.03 3.46
C ILE A 269 -0.46 25.51 3.86
N ARG A 270 -1.43 25.92 4.67
CA ARG A 270 -1.48 27.25 5.28
C ARG A 270 -1.08 27.16 6.74
N TYR A 271 -0.49 28.22 7.28
CA TYR A 271 -0.01 28.24 8.67
C TYR A 271 -1.08 27.87 9.71
N HIS A 272 -2.31 28.35 9.53
CA HIS A 272 -3.42 28.05 10.44
C HIS A 272 -3.88 26.59 10.41
N GLU A 273 -3.48 25.82 9.39
CA GLU A 273 -3.82 24.39 9.25
C GLU A 273 -2.83 23.48 10.00
N LEU A 274 -1.67 24.01 10.43
CA LEU A 274 -0.64 23.24 11.11
C LEU A 274 -1.12 22.59 12.41
N ASP A 275 -1.97 23.27 13.18
CA ASP A 275 -2.50 22.67 14.41
C ASP A 275 -3.47 21.53 14.11
N GLY A 276 -4.22 21.66 13.01
CA GLY A 276 -5.00 20.57 12.47
C GLY A 276 -4.11 19.38 12.10
N LEU A 277 -3.05 19.62 11.32
CA LEU A 277 -2.09 18.61 10.89
C LEU A 277 -1.50 17.85 12.08
N LYS A 278 -1.05 18.58 13.11
CA LYS A 278 -0.50 17.99 14.34
C LYS A 278 -1.50 17.09 15.05
N ASN A 279 -2.78 17.46 15.08
CA ASN A 279 -3.82 16.63 15.68
C ASN A 279 -4.05 15.36 14.84
N SER A 280 -4.15 15.48 13.52
CA SER A 280 -4.29 14.32 12.63
C SER A 280 -3.11 13.35 12.72
N MET A 281 -1.89 13.87 12.91
CA MET A 281 -0.72 13.03 13.18
C MET A 281 -0.88 12.26 14.50
N ARG A 282 -1.33 12.91 15.58
CA ARG A 282 -1.56 12.24 16.87
C ARG A 282 -2.67 11.20 16.81
N ASP A 283 -3.73 11.47 16.03
CA ASP A 283 -4.83 10.52 15.80
C ASP A 283 -4.38 9.27 15.02
N ARG A 284 -3.21 9.33 14.38
CA ARG A 284 -2.54 8.24 13.67
C ARG A 284 -1.27 7.79 14.42
N ASP A 285 -1.26 7.86 15.74
CA ASP A 285 -0.18 7.33 16.60
C ASP A 285 1.23 7.89 16.31
N TYR A 286 1.31 9.12 15.80
CA TYR A 286 2.56 9.86 15.71
C TYR A 286 2.75 10.77 16.92
N VAL A 287 3.93 10.70 17.54
CA VAL A 287 4.33 11.62 18.62
C VAL A 287 5.24 12.71 18.05
N LEU A 288 4.88 13.96 18.31
CA LEU A 288 5.64 15.12 17.83
C LEU A 288 6.53 15.68 18.94
N VAL A 289 7.83 15.82 18.67
CA VAL A 289 8.83 16.33 19.60
C VAL A 289 9.52 17.55 19.00
N GLY A 290 9.70 18.60 19.81
CA GLY A 290 10.48 19.77 19.42
C GLY A 290 9.90 20.57 18.25
N SER A 291 8.57 20.62 18.11
CA SER A 291 7.92 21.30 16.99
C SER A 291 8.19 22.81 16.98
N TYR A 292 8.62 23.33 15.83
CA TYR A 292 8.82 24.75 15.56
C TYR A 292 8.08 25.16 14.28
N SER A 293 7.42 26.31 14.30
CA SER A 293 6.68 26.84 13.14
C SER A 293 6.83 28.36 13.01
N GLU A 294 6.93 28.86 11.77
CA GLU A 294 7.01 30.29 11.46
C GLU A 294 5.96 30.67 10.37
N GLU A 295 5.28 31.82 10.54
CA GLU A 295 4.13 32.25 9.73
C GLU A 295 4.52 33.06 8.47
N GLY A 296 5.66 33.77 8.48
CA GLY A 296 6.04 34.67 7.38
C GLY A 296 6.39 33.96 6.06
N SER A 297 7.13 32.87 6.15
CA SER A 297 7.23 31.82 5.14
C SER A 297 6.90 30.54 5.87
N LEU A 298 5.86 29.81 5.46
CA LEU A 298 5.49 28.58 6.16
C LEU A 298 6.73 27.69 6.26
N TYR A 299 7.23 27.55 7.48
CA TYR A 299 8.33 26.67 7.81
C TYR A 299 7.92 25.93 9.06
N PHE A 300 7.74 24.63 8.93
CA PHE A 300 7.41 23.75 10.03
C PHE A 300 8.46 22.67 10.13
N THR A 301 9.02 22.47 11.31
CA THR A 301 9.96 21.37 11.57
C THR A 301 9.57 20.70 12.87
N THR A 302 9.59 19.37 12.87
CA THR A 302 9.37 18.59 14.08
C THR A 302 10.04 17.24 13.94
N GLU A 303 10.47 16.70 15.06
CA GLU A 303 10.78 15.28 15.17
C GLU A 303 9.48 14.51 15.36
N VAL A 304 9.39 13.34 14.73
CA VAL A 304 8.21 12.49 14.67
C VAL A 304 8.64 11.09 15.08
N ILE A 305 7.98 10.55 16.09
CA ILE A 305 8.12 9.15 16.50
C ILE A 305 6.87 8.42 16.01
N ASP A 306 7.06 7.45 15.12
CA ASP A 306 6.01 6.53 14.69
C ASP A 306 5.86 5.41 15.73
N GLN A 307 4.76 5.39 16.48
CA GLN A 307 4.56 4.39 17.53
C GLN A 307 4.20 3.01 16.98
N VAL A 308 3.68 2.94 15.75
CA VAL A 308 3.29 1.67 15.11
C VAL A 308 4.53 0.99 14.56
N LYS A 309 5.36 1.73 13.80
CA LYS A 309 6.59 1.22 13.19
C LYS A 309 7.80 1.30 14.12
N ASN A 310 7.66 1.92 15.29
CA ASN A 310 8.71 2.10 16.29
C ASN A 310 10.00 2.72 15.71
N SER A 311 9.81 3.81 14.96
CA SER A 311 10.88 4.51 14.25
C SER A 311 10.81 6.01 14.51
N THR A 312 11.92 6.72 14.25
CA THR A 312 12.01 8.17 14.43
C THR A 312 12.51 8.83 13.15
N PHE A 313 11.86 9.91 12.76
CA PHE A 313 12.26 10.74 11.63
C PHE A 313 11.98 12.21 11.91
N ARG A 314 12.61 13.10 11.14
CA ARG A 314 12.34 14.54 11.22
C ARG A 314 11.63 14.98 9.95
N ILE A 315 10.58 15.77 10.12
CA ILE A 315 9.93 16.42 8.97
C ILE A 315 10.29 17.90 8.92
N LYS A 316 10.47 18.41 7.71
CA LYS A 316 10.48 19.84 7.41
C LYS A 316 9.46 20.11 6.31
N ALA A 317 8.46 20.92 6.60
CA ALA A 317 7.42 21.29 5.67
C ALA A 317 7.48 22.78 5.34
N ASN A 318 7.14 23.11 4.11
CA ASN A 318 6.79 24.45 3.67
C ASN A 318 5.42 24.43 2.98
N GLU A 319 5.04 25.50 2.28
CA GLU A 319 3.73 25.61 1.62
C GLU A 319 3.50 24.51 0.58
N ASP A 320 4.53 24.10 -0.17
CA ASP A 320 4.38 23.25 -1.36
C ASP A 320 5.03 21.86 -1.19
N GLN A 321 5.73 21.58 -0.09
CA GLN A 321 6.52 20.36 0.06
C GLN A 321 6.71 19.93 1.52
N ILE A 322 6.71 18.62 1.74
CA ILE A 322 7.13 17.98 3.00
C ILE A 322 8.38 17.16 2.74
N ARG A 323 9.43 17.38 3.52
CA ARG A 323 10.69 16.64 3.46
C ARG A 323 10.82 15.75 4.68
N ILE A 324 11.12 14.48 4.47
CA ILE A 324 11.27 13.45 5.49
C ILE A 324 12.75 13.12 5.59
N PHE A 325 13.33 13.39 6.76
CA PHE A 325 14.72 13.10 7.08
C PHE A 325 14.76 11.90 8.03
N PRO A 326 15.27 10.74 7.60
CA PRO A 326 15.54 9.64 8.52
C PRO A 326 16.49 10.10 9.64
N GLN A 327 16.29 9.59 10.87
CA GLN A 327 17.22 9.82 11.99
C GLN A 327 18.10 8.60 12.29
N ASP A 328 17.69 7.42 11.84
CA ASP A 328 18.40 6.14 11.95
C ASP A 328 18.38 5.44 10.57
N GLU A 329 18.71 4.14 10.52
CA GLU A 329 18.50 3.32 9.31
C GLU A 329 17.07 3.52 8.77
N SER A 330 16.98 3.75 7.47
CA SER A 330 15.75 4.12 6.79
C SER A 330 14.75 2.95 6.81
N ASP A 331 13.64 3.11 7.55
CA ASP A 331 12.56 2.11 7.63
C ASP A 331 11.50 2.34 6.53
N LEU A 332 11.43 1.41 5.57
CA LEU A 332 10.49 1.44 4.45
C LEU A 332 9.04 1.56 4.91
N GLY A 333 8.67 0.81 5.96
CA GLY A 333 7.31 0.76 6.48
C GLY A 333 6.82 2.11 7.02
N THR A 334 7.70 2.84 7.70
CA THR A 334 7.49 4.16 8.26
C THR A 334 7.28 5.18 7.16
N PHE A 335 8.12 5.12 6.13
CA PHE A 335 8.00 6.02 5.01
C PHE A 335 6.67 5.85 4.28
N TYR A 336 6.29 4.62 3.94
CA TYR A 336 5.03 4.36 3.27
C TYR A 336 3.83 4.75 4.13
N ARG A 337 3.83 4.39 5.42
CA ARG A 337 2.77 4.78 6.35
C ARG A 337 2.62 6.30 6.46
N PHE A 338 3.73 7.03 6.50
CA PHE A 338 3.70 8.49 6.54
C PHE A 338 3.28 9.10 5.20
N TYR A 339 3.73 8.52 4.07
CA TYR A 339 3.30 8.95 2.74
C TYR A 339 1.80 8.76 2.53
N GLU A 340 1.25 7.60 2.90
CA GLU A 340 -0.19 7.34 2.95
C GLU A 340 -0.90 8.36 3.84
N PHE A 341 -0.36 8.65 5.04
CA PHE A 341 -0.94 9.67 5.92
C PHE A 341 -1.03 11.05 5.24
N ILE A 342 0.00 11.46 4.50
CA ILE A 342 -0.02 12.72 3.75
C ILE A 342 -1.12 12.68 2.68
N GLN A 343 -1.22 11.60 1.92
CA GLN A 343 -2.29 11.45 0.93
C GLN A 343 -3.68 11.40 1.56
N ASP A 344 -3.82 10.79 2.73
CA ASP A 344 -5.10 10.67 3.41
C ASP A 344 -5.54 11.94 4.13
N SER A 345 -4.61 12.72 4.68
CA SER A 345 -4.96 13.74 5.69
C SER A 345 -4.53 15.16 5.32
N VAL A 346 -3.71 15.31 4.28
CA VAL A 346 -3.12 16.59 3.88
C VAL A 346 -3.43 16.90 2.43
N ASP A 347 -3.00 16.05 1.51
CA ASP A 347 -3.18 16.25 0.09
C ASP A 347 -3.22 14.89 -0.63
N GLU A 348 -4.41 14.47 -1.03
CA GLU A 348 -4.65 13.19 -1.70
C GLU A 348 -4.02 13.08 -3.08
N SER A 349 -3.64 14.22 -3.66
CA SER A 349 -2.88 14.30 -4.90
C SER A 349 -1.38 14.49 -4.68
N ALA A 350 -0.88 14.40 -3.44
CA ALA A 350 0.54 14.54 -3.16
C ALA A 350 1.34 13.45 -3.91
N GLU A 351 2.49 13.85 -4.44
CA GLU A 351 3.37 12.98 -5.22
C GLU A 351 4.78 13.03 -4.66
N LEU A 352 5.55 11.95 -4.83
CA LEU A 352 6.98 12.01 -4.56
C LEU A 352 7.66 12.91 -5.58
N ALA A 353 8.41 13.88 -5.08
CA ALA A 353 9.18 14.78 -5.93
C ALA A 353 10.22 13.96 -6.70
N PRO A 354 10.33 14.12 -8.02
CA PRO A 354 11.49 13.60 -8.74
C PRO A 354 12.76 14.27 -8.19
N ALA A 355 13.78 13.45 -7.95
CA ALA A 355 15.09 13.89 -7.48
C ALA A 355 15.78 14.83 -8.50
#